data_AF-A0AAW0J3V8-F1
#
_entry.id   AF-A0AAW0J3V8-F1
#
_cell.length_a   1.000
_cell.length_b   1.000
_cell.length_c   1.000
_cell.angle_alpha   90.00
_cell.angle_beta   90.00
_cell.angle_gamma   90.00
#
_symmetry.space_group_name_H-M   'P 1'
#
loop_
_entity.id
_entity.type
_entity.pdbx_description
1 polymer ?
#
loop_
_entity_poly.entity_id
_entity_poly.type
_entity_poly.pdbx_seq_one_letter_code
_entity_poly.pdbx_strand_id
1 'polypeptide(L)'
;MKRLVKVTEECLERGIAICKDGAQFKKIGKRISEHAEKYGYGVVERFVGHGVGTVFHSEPIIYHHRNDEAGFMVEGQTFTIGECITLCL
;
A
#
# COMPACT_ATOMS: atom_id res chain seq x y z
N MET A 1 -8.84 3.90 -19.36
CA MET A 1 -8.92 2.73 -18.48
C MET A 1 -7.66 1.86 -18.46
N LYS A 2 -7.13 1.40 -19.61
CA LYS A 2 -5.92 0.54 -19.67
C LYS A 2 -4.70 1.08 -18.89
N ARG A 3 -4.44 2.39 -18.97
CA ARG A 3 -3.36 3.06 -18.22
C ARG A 3 -3.57 3.05 -16.71
N LEU A 4 -4.80 3.29 -16.25
CA LEU A 4 -5.14 3.26 -14.82
C LEU A 4 -4.85 1.89 -14.23
N VAL A 5 -5.37 0.82 -14.86
CA VAL A 5 -5.16 -0.57 -14.42
C VAL A 5 -3.66 -0.89 -14.34
N LYS A 6 -2.91 -0.56 -15.39
CA LYS A 6 -1.45 -0.78 -15.40
C LYS A 6 -0.72 -0.04 -14.28
N VAL A 7 -1.08 1.22 -14.03
CA VAL A 7 -0.44 2.00 -12.96
C VAL A 7 -0.82 1.48 -11.58
N THR A 8 -2.06 1.00 -11.39
CA THR A 8 -2.48 0.32 -10.15
C THR A 8 -1.68 -0.95 -9.91
N GLU A 9 -1.47 -1.77 -10.94
CA GLU A 9 -0.64 -2.98 -10.87
C GLU A 9 0.82 -2.64 -10.51
N GLU A 10 1.41 -1.66 -11.19
CA GLU A 10 2.76 -1.17 -10.89
C GLU A 10 2.86 -0.59 -9.45
N CYS A 11 1.81 0.04 -8.93
CA CYS A 11 1.77 0.50 -7.54
C CYS A 11 1.80 -0.67 -6.56
N LEU A 12 1.01 -1.72 -6.82
CA LEU A 12 0.99 -2.93 -6.00
C LEU A 12 2.36 -3.60 -5.97
N GLU A 13 2.96 -3.84 -7.14
CA GLU A 13 4.29 -4.45 -7.24
C GLU A 13 5.35 -3.64 -6.48
N ARG A 14 5.31 -2.31 -6.60
CA ARG A 14 6.22 -1.41 -5.88
C ARG A 14 5.98 -1.40 -4.38
N GLY A 15 4.73 -1.54 -3.94
CA GLY A 15 4.38 -1.70 -2.53
C GLY A 15 4.95 -3.00 -1.96
N ILE A 16 4.74 -4.12 -2.67
CA ILE A 16 5.27 -5.44 -2.31
C ILE A 16 6.81 -5.42 -2.23
N ALA A 17 7.48 -4.72 -3.15
CA ALA A 17 8.95 -4.63 -3.16
C ALA A 17 9.56 -3.94 -1.92
N ILE A 18 8.76 -3.27 -1.09
CA ILE A 18 9.19 -2.72 0.20
C ILE A 18 9.30 -3.80 1.28
N CYS A 19 8.55 -4.89 1.14
CA CYS A 19 8.35 -5.89 2.19
C CYS A 19 9.62 -6.69 2.48
N LYS A 20 10.10 -6.57 3.72
CA LYS A 20 11.17 -7.38 4.31
C LYS A 20 11.18 -7.17 5.83
N ASP A 21 11.82 -8.07 6.56
CA ASP A 21 12.00 -7.93 7.99
C ASP A 21 12.64 -6.57 8.35
N GLY A 22 12.08 -5.91 9.37
CA GLY A 22 12.48 -4.58 9.82
C GLY A 22 12.10 -3.41 8.89
N ALA A 23 11.40 -3.63 7.78
CA ALA A 23 10.91 -2.55 6.94
C ALA A 23 9.75 -1.79 7.61
N GLN A 24 9.67 -0.48 7.43
CA GLN A 24 8.57 0.33 7.96
C GLN A 24 7.34 0.25 7.06
N PHE A 25 6.15 0.03 7.63
CA PHE A 25 4.89 -0.05 6.86
C PHE A 25 4.62 1.22 6.05
N LYS A 26 4.88 2.41 6.60
CA LYS A 26 4.68 3.69 5.89
C LYS A 26 5.46 3.85 4.59
N LYS A 27 6.51 3.05 4.38
CA LYS A 27 7.26 3.04 3.11
C LYS A 27 6.44 2.48 1.95
N ILE A 28 5.47 1.59 2.21
CA ILE A 28 4.52 1.11 1.20
C ILE A 28 3.73 2.30 0.65
N GLY A 29 3.05 3.04 1.53
CA GLY A 29 2.21 4.15 1.11
C GLY A 29 2.99 5.28 0.43
N LYS A 30 4.18 5.61 0.96
CA LYS A 30 5.11 6.53 0.30
C LYS A 30 5.42 6.11 -1.14
N ARG A 31 5.71 4.82 -1.37
CA ARG A 31 6.14 4.31 -2.67
C ARG A 31 4.99 4.25 -3.68
N ILE A 32 3.80 3.90 -3.23
CA ILE A 32 2.57 3.92 -4.02
C ILE A 32 2.25 5.36 -4.46
N SER A 33 2.20 6.31 -3.52
CA SER A 33 1.93 7.72 -3.83
C SER A 33 2.94 8.30 -4.83
N GLU A 34 4.24 8.09 -4.62
CA GLU A 34 5.28 8.55 -5.55
C GLU A 34 5.13 8.00 -6.97
N HIS A 35 4.58 6.78 -7.12
CA HIS A 35 4.34 6.20 -8.43
C HIS A 35 3.06 6.78 -9.05
N ALA A 36 1.96 6.82 -8.30
CA ALA A 36 0.67 7.35 -8.75
C ALA A 36 0.77 8.83 -9.20
N GLU A 37 1.46 9.66 -8.42
CA GLU A 37 1.65 11.10 -8.66
C GLU A 37 2.28 11.38 -10.03
N LYS A 38 3.22 10.52 -10.50
CA LYS A 38 3.88 10.67 -11.83
C LYS A 38 2.91 10.56 -13.01
N TYR A 39 1.75 9.97 -12.78
CA TYR A 39 0.72 9.75 -13.79
C TYR A 39 -0.49 10.67 -13.58
N GLY A 40 -0.43 11.58 -12.60
CA GLY A 40 -1.53 12.47 -12.24
C GLY A 40 -2.69 11.75 -11.54
N TYR A 41 -2.42 10.63 -10.88
CA TYR A 41 -3.42 9.85 -10.14
C TYR A 41 -3.28 10.07 -8.63
N GLY A 42 -4.40 10.06 -7.93
CA GLY A 42 -4.45 10.10 -6.48
C GLY A 42 -4.47 8.71 -5.84
N VAL A 43 -4.41 8.70 -4.51
CA VAL A 43 -4.49 7.49 -3.71
C VAL A 43 -5.67 7.56 -2.75
N VAL A 44 -6.53 6.53 -2.71
CA VAL A 44 -7.68 6.46 -1.80
C VAL A 44 -7.20 6.39 -0.35
N GLU A 45 -7.67 7.32 0.49
CA GLU A 45 -7.30 7.37 1.91
C GLU A 45 -8.24 6.58 2.82
N ARG A 46 -9.47 6.35 2.38
CA ARG A 46 -10.53 5.72 3.20
C ARG A 46 -10.42 4.21 3.35
N PHE A 47 -9.62 3.55 2.50
CA PHE A 47 -9.41 2.11 2.54
C PHE A 47 -7.94 1.79 2.74
N VAL A 48 -7.70 0.81 3.60
CA VAL A 48 -6.37 0.37 4.05
C VAL A 48 -6.25 -1.14 3.85
N GLY A 49 -5.03 -1.63 3.70
CA GLY A 49 -4.73 -3.04 3.91
C GLY A 49 -4.74 -3.38 5.39
N HIS A 50 -4.69 -4.67 5.69
CA HIS A 50 -4.83 -5.19 7.05
C HIS A 50 -4.08 -6.51 7.20
N GLY A 51 -3.75 -6.86 8.44
CA GLY A 51 -3.37 -8.23 8.78
C GLY A 51 -4.49 -9.21 8.49
N VAL A 52 -4.12 -10.43 8.08
CA VAL A 52 -5.06 -11.51 7.78
C VAL A 52 -4.50 -12.87 8.20
N GLY A 53 -5.36 -13.70 8.75
CA GLY A 53 -5.02 -15.06 9.21
C GLY A 53 -6.27 -15.79 9.70
N THR A 54 -6.28 -16.20 10.96
CA THR A 54 -7.49 -16.74 11.60
C THR A 54 -8.57 -15.69 11.83
N VAL A 55 -8.18 -14.42 11.88
CA VAL A 55 -9.07 -13.25 11.89
C VAL A 55 -9.01 -12.60 10.52
N PHE A 56 -10.17 -12.20 9.99
CA PHE A 56 -10.26 -11.67 8.62
C PHE A 56 -9.60 -10.29 8.48
N HIS A 57 -9.85 -9.38 9.42
CA HIS A 57 -9.17 -8.09 9.52
C HIS A 57 -8.54 -7.93 10.90
N SER A 58 -7.22 -7.82 10.94
CA SER A 58 -6.45 -7.56 12.15
C SER A 58 -5.36 -6.52 11.90
N GLU A 59 -4.62 -6.16 12.94
CA GLU A 59 -3.33 -5.49 12.77
C GLU A 59 -2.36 -6.36 11.95
N PRO A 60 -1.41 -5.76 11.20
CA PRO A 60 -1.16 -4.32 11.08
C PRO A 60 -2.12 -3.59 10.13
N ILE A 61 -2.43 -2.32 10.40
CA ILE A 61 -3.04 -1.41 9.42
C ILE A 61 -2.01 -0.99 8.35
N ILE A 62 -2.36 -1.15 7.08
CA ILE A 62 -1.49 -0.82 5.94
C ILE A 62 -2.07 0.35 5.15
N TYR A 63 -1.54 1.54 5.39
CA TYR A 63 -1.89 2.73 4.63
C TYR A 63 -1.21 2.75 3.26
N HIS A 64 -2.02 2.99 2.24
CA HIS A 64 -1.56 3.01 0.86
C HIS A 64 -1.14 4.39 0.34
N HIS A 65 -1.60 5.45 1.00
CA HIS A 65 -1.14 6.82 0.74
C HIS A 65 0.08 7.12 1.61
N ARG A 66 0.83 8.15 1.22
CA ARG A 66 1.91 8.72 2.03
C ARG A 66 1.39 9.10 3.42
N ASN A 67 2.01 8.55 4.45
CA ASN A 67 1.63 8.73 5.85
C ASN A 67 2.88 8.69 6.75
N ASP A 68 2.71 9.02 8.03
CA ASP A 68 3.78 9.04 9.03
C ASP A 68 3.64 7.97 10.12
N GLU A 69 2.70 7.04 9.95
CA GLU A 69 2.37 6.01 10.93
C GLU A 69 3.57 5.12 11.28
N ALA A 70 3.64 4.76 12.56
CA ALA A 70 4.69 3.91 13.07
C ALA A 70 4.43 2.44 12.76
N GLY A 71 5.46 1.61 12.91
CA GLY A 71 5.36 0.16 12.77
C GLY A 71 6.41 -0.42 11.82
N PHE A 72 6.82 -1.64 12.15
CA PHE A 72 7.84 -2.38 11.43
C PHE A 72 7.33 -3.77 11.12
N MET A 73 7.67 -4.25 9.93
CA MET A 73 7.42 -5.62 9.50
C MET A 73 8.31 -6.57 10.27
N VAL A 74 7.74 -7.70 10.67
CA VAL A 74 8.43 -8.79 11.33
C VAL A 74 8.25 -10.05 10.49
N GLU A 75 9.30 -10.85 10.37
CA GLU A 75 9.24 -12.15 9.72
C GLU A 75 8.05 -13.02 10.21
N GLY A 76 7.36 -13.67 9.27
CA GLY A 76 6.17 -14.49 9.55
C GLY A 76 4.84 -13.73 9.64
N GLN A 77 4.84 -12.39 9.56
CA GLN A 77 3.59 -11.62 9.45
C GLN A 77 2.91 -11.81 8.09
N THR A 78 1.58 -11.84 8.11
CA THR A 78 0.73 -11.92 6.92
C THR A 78 -0.23 -10.73 6.90
N PHE A 79 -0.21 -9.95 5.84
CA PHE A 79 -1.07 -8.77 5.66
C PHE A 79 -1.35 -8.53 4.17
N THR A 80 -2.33 -7.67 3.90
CA THR A 80 -2.77 -7.31 2.56
C THR A 80 -2.23 -5.95 2.12
N ILE A 81 -2.00 -5.80 0.82
CA ILE A 81 -1.81 -4.51 0.13
C ILE A 81 -2.93 -4.48 -0.92
N GLY A 82 -3.93 -3.61 -0.74
CA GLY A 82 -5.20 -3.61 -1.49
C GLY A 82 -5.43 -2.35 -2.34
N GLU A 83 -6.56 -2.21 -3.03
CA GLU A 83 -6.79 -1.18 -4.08
C GLU A 83 -6.62 0.28 -3.63
N CYS A 84 -5.92 1.08 -4.45
CA CYS A 84 -5.38 2.37 -4.02
C CYS A 84 -5.65 3.55 -4.94
N ILE A 85 -5.90 3.40 -6.24
CA ILE A 85 -5.64 4.50 -7.19
C ILE A 85 -6.93 5.16 -7.70
N THR A 86 -6.96 6.49 -7.69
CA THR A 86 -8.07 7.31 -8.21
C THR A 86 -7.64 8.14 -9.42
N LEU A 87 -8.60 8.48 -10.29
CA LEU A 87 -8.35 9.33 -11.47
C LEU A 87 -8.04 10.80 -11.13
N CYS A 88 -8.39 11.25 -9.93
CA CYS A 88 -8.11 12.59 -9.42
C CYS A 88 -7.07 12.50 -8.31
N LEU A 89 -6.13 13.45 -8.30
CA LEU A 89 -5.35 13.83 -7.12
C LEU A 89 -6.26 14.50 -6.08
#